data_AF-A0AAN0NBU2-F1
#
_entry.id   AF-A0AAN0NBU2-F1
#
_cell.length_a   1.000
_cell.length_b   1.000
_cell.length_c   1.000
_cell.angle_alpha   90.00
_cell.angle_beta   90.00
_cell.angle_gamma   90.00
#
_symmetry.space_group_name_H-M   'P 1'
#
loop_
_entity.id
_entity.type
_entity.pdbx_description
1 polymer ?
#
loop_
_entity_poly.entity_id
_entity_poly.type
_entity_poly.pdbx_seq_one_letter_code
_entity_poly.pdbx_strand_id
1 'polypeptide(L)'
;MITLTNVETLLHDKGAITNRSRLYDILLTKAIDSERWKKWVIDPNITVETIKKDPDLSLEILDIAGHYTFNDPDIIRETTVLYRNLSQCGIDGKRYVIESIKRPIHNYVCCL
;
A
#
# COMPACT_ATOMS: atom_id res chain seq x y z
N MET A 1 3.29 3.53 1.13
CA MET A 1 3.18 2.72 -0.11
C MET A 1 2.13 3.27 -1.07
N ILE A 2 0.91 3.54 -0.61
CA ILE A 2 -0.19 4.10 -1.43
C ILE A 2 0.20 5.41 -2.14
N THR A 3 0.95 6.30 -1.47
CA THR A 3 1.44 7.53 -2.10
C THR A 3 2.29 7.25 -3.35
N LEU A 4 3.13 6.20 -3.33
CA LEU A 4 3.98 5.85 -4.46
C LEU A 4 3.18 5.22 -5.61
N THR A 5 2.12 4.45 -5.33
CA THR A 5 1.21 3.93 -6.37
C THR A 5 0.42 5.05 -7.04
N ASN A 6 0.10 6.13 -6.32
CA ASN A 6 -0.53 7.32 -6.89
C ASN A 6 0.45 8.08 -7.81
N VAL A 7 1.72 8.21 -7.39
CA VAL A 7 2.76 8.81 -8.24
C VAL A 7 2.98 7.97 -9.51
N GLU A 8 3.04 6.66 -9.41
CA GLU A 8 3.14 5.76 -10.57
C GLU A 8 1.96 5.94 -11.53
N THR A 9 0.74 6.05 -11.00
CA THR A 9 -0.46 6.34 -11.80
C THR A 9 -0.32 7.66 -12.55
N LEU A 10 0.12 8.72 -11.86
CA LEU A 10 0.35 10.03 -12.50
C LEU A 10 1.42 9.97 -13.61
N LEU A 11 2.49 9.20 -13.42
CA LEU A 11 3.54 9.06 -14.42
C LEU A 11 3.04 8.31 -15.66
N HIS A 12 2.25 7.27 -15.46
CA HIS A 12 1.60 6.52 -16.53
C HIS A 12 0.64 7.42 -17.32
N ASP A 13 -0.21 8.18 -16.64
CA ASP A 13 -1.20 9.06 -17.28
C ASP A 13 -0.53 10.18 -18.08
N LYS A 14 0.69 10.57 -17.70
CA LYS A 14 1.55 11.50 -18.45
C LYS A 14 2.37 10.83 -19.56
N GLY A 15 2.26 9.53 -19.75
CA GLY A 15 3.01 8.76 -20.74
C GLY A 15 4.50 8.59 -20.43
N ALA A 16 4.94 8.88 -19.19
CA ALA A 16 6.34 8.73 -18.78
C ALA A 16 6.73 7.26 -18.56
N ILE A 17 5.75 6.39 -18.30
CA ILE A 17 5.91 4.93 -18.21
C ILE A 17 4.76 4.24 -18.96
N THR A 18 5.00 3.04 -19.46
CA THR A 18 4.01 2.30 -20.28
C THR A 18 3.03 1.48 -19.46
N ASN A 19 3.48 0.84 -18.38
CA ASN A 19 2.66 -0.08 -17.59
C ASN A 19 2.83 0.24 -16.10
N ARG A 20 1.72 0.21 -15.35
CA ARG A 20 1.71 0.38 -13.88
C ARG A 20 1.87 -0.97 -13.18
N SER A 21 2.40 -0.94 -11.95
CA SER A 21 2.27 -2.07 -11.04
C SER A 21 0.81 -2.28 -10.65
N ARG A 22 0.49 -3.49 -10.20
CA ARG A 22 -0.81 -3.84 -9.60
C ARG A 22 -0.76 -3.78 -8.07
N LEU A 23 0.23 -3.09 -7.51
CA LEU A 23 0.55 -3.18 -6.09
C LEU A 23 -0.62 -2.76 -5.20
N TYR A 24 -1.30 -1.65 -5.53
CA TYR A 24 -2.45 -1.17 -4.77
C TYR A 24 -3.57 -2.22 -4.72
N ASP A 25 -3.98 -2.74 -5.88
CA ASP A 25 -5.07 -3.70 -5.98
C ASP A 25 -4.77 -5.01 -5.26
N ILE A 26 -3.54 -5.52 -5.38
CA ILE A 26 -3.12 -6.75 -4.71
C ILE A 26 -3.01 -6.53 -3.20
N LEU A 27 -2.47 -5.41 -2.74
CA LEU A 27 -2.42 -5.06 -1.32
C LEU A 27 -3.83 -5.01 -0.72
N LEU A 28 -4.73 -4.27 -1.36
CA LEU A 28 -6.11 -4.11 -0.92
C LEU A 28 -6.82 -5.46 -0.84
N THR A 29 -6.76 -6.23 -1.92
CA THR A 29 -7.42 -7.53 -2.02
C THR A 29 -6.87 -8.50 -0.96
N LYS A 30 -5.54 -8.64 -0.86
CA LYS A 30 -4.93 -9.56 0.12
C LYS A 30 -5.14 -9.09 1.55
N ALA A 31 -5.19 -7.78 1.82
CA ALA A 31 -5.47 -7.27 3.16
C ALA A 31 -6.88 -7.66 3.62
N ILE A 32 -7.88 -7.46 2.75
CA ILE A 32 -9.27 -7.82 3.02
C ILE A 32 -9.42 -9.34 3.13
N ASP A 33 -8.87 -10.09 2.17
CA ASP A 33 -9.03 -11.56 2.11
C ASP A 33 -8.26 -12.29 3.22
N SER A 34 -7.27 -11.65 3.85
CA SER A 34 -6.54 -12.23 4.97
C SER A 34 -7.38 -12.38 6.23
N GLU A 35 -8.50 -11.64 6.34
CA GLU A 35 -9.36 -11.54 7.52
C GLU A 35 -8.65 -11.16 8.84
N ARG A 36 -7.37 -10.75 8.78
CA ARG A 36 -6.57 -10.37 9.96
C ARG A 36 -7.13 -9.14 10.68
N TRP A 37 -7.99 -8.38 10.00
CA TRP A 37 -8.73 -7.24 10.51
C TRP A 37 -9.89 -7.61 11.45
N LYS A 38 -10.39 -8.85 11.44
CA LYS A 38 -11.56 -9.27 12.25
C LYS A 38 -11.41 -9.01 13.75
N LYS A 39 -10.19 -9.01 14.28
CA LYS A 39 -9.93 -8.72 15.71
C LYS A 39 -10.07 -7.22 16.08
N TRP A 40 -10.08 -6.34 15.09
CA TRP A 40 -10.15 -4.89 15.28
C TRP A 40 -11.52 -4.31 14.91
N VAL A 41 -12.27 -5.01 14.06
CA VAL A 41 -13.59 -4.58 13.61
C VAL A 41 -14.66 -5.11 14.56
N ILE A 42 -15.44 -4.19 15.14
CA ILE A 42 -16.50 -4.50 16.11
C ILE A 42 -17.85 -4.50 15.38
N ASP A 43 -17.96 -5.35 14.37
CA ASP A 43 -19.23 -5.64 13.67
C ASP A 43 -19.29 -7.14 13.38
N PRO A 44 -20.22 -7.90 13.99
CA PRO A 44 -20.33 -9.34 13.78
C PRO A 44 -20.89 -9.72 12.40
N ASN A 45 -21.52 -8.81 11.67
CA ASN A 45 -22.16 -9.08 10.38
C ASN A 45 -21.31 -8.66 9.18
N ILE A 46 -20.15 -8.05 9.42
CA ILE A 46 -19.29 -7.58 8.34
C ILE A 46 -18.69 -8.76 7.56
N THR A 47 -18.76 -8.67 6.24
CA THR A 47 -18.20 -9.68 5.34
C THR A 47 -17.17 -9.06 4.40
N VAL A 48 -16.32 -9.90 3.83
CA VAL A 48 -15.35 -9.52 2.81
C VAL A 48 -16.03 -8.80 1.63
N GLU A 49 -17.19 -9.26 1.21
CA GLU A 49 -17.95 -8.68 0.10
C GLU A 49 -18.47 -7.29 0.44
N THR A 50 -18.94 -7.08 1.68
CA THR A 50 -19.39 -5.77 2.15
C THR A 50 -18.22 -4.79 2.19
N ILE A 51 -17.07 -5.22 2.72
CA ILE A 51 -15.84 -4.41 2.72
C ILE A 51 -15.44 -4.04 1.30
N LYS A 52 -15.35 -5.01 0.38
CA LYS A 52 -14.94 -4.77 -1.02
C LYS A 52 -15.85 -3.82 -1.79
N LYS A 53 -17.11 -3.68 -1.38
CA LYS A 53 -18.09 -2.76 -2.01
C LYS A 53 -17.99 -1.33 -1.47
N ASP A 54 -17.35 -1.14 -0.33
CA ASP A 54 -17.17 0.14 0.34
C ASP A 54 -15.69 0.57 0.21
N PRO A 55 -15.38 1.54 -0.67
CA PRO A 55 -14.01 1.99 -0.89
C PRO A 55 -13.34 2.58 0.36
N ASP A 56 -14.10 3.28 1.20
CA ASP A 56 -13.58 3.94 2.39
C ASP A 56 -13.23 2.88 3.45
N LEU A 57 -14.16 1.95 3.70
CA LEU A 57 -13.91 0.81 4.58
C LEU A 57 -12.79 -0.09 4.05
N SER A 58 -12.73 -0.33 2.74
CA SER A 58 -11.63 -1.08 2.12
C SER A 58 -10.27 -0.43 2.43
N LEU A 59 -10.20 0.90 2.37
CA LEU A 59 -8.97 1.65 2.68
C LEU A 59 -8.62 1.56 4.16
N GLU A 60 -9.59 1.71 5.06
CA GLU A 60 -9.38 1.53 6.51
C GLU A 60 -8.85 0.13 6.83
N ILE A 61 -9.42 -0.91 6.21
CA ILE A 61 -8.96 -2.29 6.36
C ILE A 61 -7.52 -2.46 5.85
N LEU A 62 -7.18 -1.84 4.72
CA LEU A 62 -5.82 -1.86 4.20
C LEU A 62 -4.84 -1.18 5.17
N ASP A 63 -5.21 -0.07 5.80
CA ASP A 63 -4.34 0.64 6.74
C ASP A 63 -4.07 -0.19 8.00
N ILE A 64 -5.08 -0.88 8.55
CA ILE A 64 -4.92 -1.67 9.78
C ILE A 64 -4.34 -3.08 9.57
N ALA A 65 -4.58 -3.70 8.41
CA ALA A 65 -4.23 -5.10 8.16
C ALA A 65 -3.28 -5.31 6.97
N GLY A 66 -2.99 -4.28 6.17
CA GLY A 66 -2.13 -4.41 4.98
C GLY A 66 -0.74 -4.92 5.29
N HIS A 67 -0.16 -4.55 6.43
CA HIS A 67 1.18 -4.95 6.84
C HIS A 67 1.36 -6.48 6.99
N TYR A 68 0.28 -7.23 7.23
CA TYR A 68 0.35 -8.71 7.29
C TYR A 68 0.64 -9.34 5.92
N THR A 69 0.48 -8.60 4.82
CA THR A 69 0.64 -9.09 3.45
C THR A 69 2.00 -8.81 2.83
N PHE A 70 2.87 -8.04 3.51
CA PHE A 70 4.13 -7.57 2.90
C PHE A 70 5.14 -8.66 2.52
N ASN A 71 5.04 -9.84 3.16
CA ASN A 71 5.88 -10.99 2.83
C ASN A 71 5.31 -11.86 1.69
N ASP A 72 4.14 -11.51 1.17
CA ASP A 72 3.53 -12.24 0.07
C ASP A 72 4.35 -12.07 -1.22
N PRO A 73 4.66 -13.16 -1.95
CA PRO A 73 5.48 -13.11 -3.16
C PRO A 73 4.95 -12.16 -4.24
N ASP A 74 3.62 -12.04 -4.40
CA ASP A 74 3.03 -11.14 -5.39
C ASP A 74 3.25 -9.68 -4.99
N ILE A 75 3.13 -9.37 -3.71
CA ILE A 75 3.37 -8.03 -3.17
C ILE A 75 4.84 -7.61 -3.38
N ILE A 76 5.78 -8.51 -3.09
CA ILE A 76 7.21 -8.28 -3.32
C ILE A 76 7.49 -8.03 -4.81
N ARG A 77 6.88 -8.84 -5.67
CA ARG A 77 7.01 -8.73 -7.12
C ARG A 77 6.48 -7.39 -7.64
N GLU A 78 5.25 -7.02 -7.27
CA GLU A 78 4.65 -5.74 -7.71
C GLU A 78 5.38 -4.52 -7.11
N THR A 79 5.89 -4.63 -5.88
CA THR A 79 6.73 -3.58 -5.28
C THR A 79 8.01 -3.36 -6.09
N THR A 80 8.59 -4.44 -6.63
CA THR A 80 9.76 -4.35 -7.51
C THR A 80 9.43 -3.67 -8.84
N VAL A 81 8.25 -3.94 -9.40
CA VAL A 81 7.75 -3.27 -10.62
C VAL A 81 7.56 -1.77 -10.35
N LEU A 82 6.88 -1.42 -9.25
CA LEU A 82 6.68 -0.03 -8.83
C LEU A 82 8.01 0.73 -8.73
N TYR A 83 9.00 0.19 -8.00
CA TYR A 83 10.29 0.85 -7.86
C TYR A 83 11.05 0.99 -9.17
N ARG A 84 10.94 0.01 -10.08
CA ARG A 84 11.54 0.10 -11.42
C ARG A 84 10.89 1.22 -12.24
N ASN A 85 9.57 1.33 -12.20
CA ASN A 85 8.85 2.37 -12.94
C ASN A 85 9.19 3.77 -12.41
N LEU A 86 9.23 3.94 -11.08
CA LEU A 86 9.64 5.20 -10.48
C LEU A 86 11.09 5.57 -10.82
N SER A 87 12.00 4.61 -10.83
CA SER A 87 13.41 4.88 -11.11
C SER A 87 13.67 5.29 -12.55
N GLN A 88 12.86 4.83 -13.52
CA GLN A 88 12.90 5.31 -14.91
C GLN A 88 12.63 6.82 -15.02
N CYS A 89 11.88 7.38 -14.06
CA CYS A 89 11.60 8.81 -13.98
C CYS A 89 12.50 9.55 -12.97
N GLY A 90 13.59 8.93 -12.51
CA GLY A 90 14.53 9.52 -11.56
C GLY A 90 14.02 9.59 -10.12
N ILE A 91 12.96 8.85 -9.77
CA ILE A 91 12.37 8.85 -8.43
C ILE A 91 12.83 7.61 -7.67
N ASP A 92 13.54 7.81 -6.56
CA ASP A 92 13.93 6.73 -5.65
C ASP A 92 12.81 6.41 -4.65
N GLY A 93 11.92 5.50 -5.06
CA GLY A 93 10.80 5.05 -4.21
C GLY A 93 11.25 4.36 -2.92
N LYS A 94 12.38 3.62 -2.94
CA LYS A 94 12.87 2.92 -1.74
C LYS A 94 13.37 3.93 -0.70
N ARG A 95 14.13 4.95 -1.14
CA ARG A 95 14.58 6.03 -0.26
C ARG A 95 13.40 6.77 0.36
N TYR A 96 12.37 7.08 -0.43
CA TYR A 96 11.16 7.73 0.07
C TYR A 96 10.50 6.94 1.22
N VAL A 97 10.37 5.61 1.08
CA VAL A 97 9.80 4.76 2.13
C VAL A 97 10.66 4.77 3.40
N ILE A 98 11.99 4.64 3.25
CA ILE A 98 12.92 4.67 4.38
C ILE A 98 12.79 5.99 5.16
N GLU A 99 12.79 7.13 4.48
CA GLU A 99 12.65 8.44 5.13
C GLU A 99 11.26 8.63 5.76
N SER A 100 10.22 8.08 5.14
CA SER A 100 8.87 8.08 5.70
C SER A 100 8.77 7.30 7.00
N ILE A 101 9.53 6.21 7.16
CA ILE A 101 9.61 5.42 8.40
C ILE A 101 10.46 6.13 9.46
N LYS A 102 11.56 6.77 9.06
CA LYS A 102 12.44 7.51 9.99
C LYS A 102 11.72 8.66 10.68
N ARG A 103 10.84 9.37 9.97
CA ARG A 103 10.12 10.55 10.50
C ARG A 103 9.33 10.26 11.79
N PRO A 104 8.41 9.28 11.86
CA PRO A 104 7.72 8.98 13.11
C PRO A 104 8.65 8.43 14.19
N ILE A 105 9.67 7.63 13.84
CA ILE A 105 10.67 7.13 14.82
C ILE A 105 11.40 8.30 15.48
N HIS A 106 11.74 9.33 14.72
CA HIS A 106 12.41 10.51 15.23
C HIS A 106 11.61 11.18 16.36
N ASN A 107 10.28 11.23 16.25
CA ASN A 107 9.41 11.80 17.30
C ASN A 107 9.47 11.03 18.64
N TYR A 108 9.81 9.73 18.60
CA TYR A 108 9.99 8.93 19.82
C TYR A 108 11.39 9.08 20.44
N VAL A 109 12.39 9.44 19.63
CA VAL A 109 13.79 9.58 20.07
C VAL A 109 14.07 11.01 20.54
N CYS A 110 13.55 11.98 19.81
CA CYS A 110 13.65 13.39 20.14
C CYS A 110 12.34 13.82 20.77
N CYS A 111 12.16 13.49 22.06
CA CYS A 111 11.15 14.13 22.89
C CYS A 111 11.48 15.62 22.99
N LEU A 112 10.95 16.43 22.07
CA LEU A 112 10.96 17.89 22.12
C LEU A 112 9.54 18.41 21.95
#